data_AF-A0A7Z9NRV1-F1
#
_entry.id   AF-A0A7Z9NRV1-F1
#
_cell.length_a   1.000
_cell.length_b   1.000
_cell.length_c   1.000
_cell.angle_alpha   90.00
_cell.angle_beta   90.00
_cell.angle_gamma   90.00
#
_symmetry.space_group_name_H-M   'P 1'
#
loop_
_entity.id
_entity.type
_entity.pdbx_description
1 polymer ?
#
loop_
_entity_poly.entity_id
_entity_poly.type
_entity_poly.pdbx_seq_one_letter_code
_entity_poly.pdbx_strand_id
1 'polypeptide(L)'
;METPQSGVYAASLTPLTASYEPDIPALIRHVEQLLETGSNGVAILGSTGEANSLTLDQRLSIIKQSAQELPPERLIMGTGSCSLKDAVRLTQASVDVGVYAVLVLPPFYYKPQSDESVLRYYSELISFVNDPRLRIIFYSFPLLSGYNFSLGILQEFKQRFGEIAAGIKDSSGNWDNMLNITQNVPDFMVYTGTETLLLDILRA
;
A
#
# COMPACT_ATOMS: atom_id res chain seq x y z
N MET A 1 -15.53 6.18 1.80
CA MET A 1 -15.55 4.96 2.64
C MET A 1 -14.29 4.97 3.48
N GLU A 2 -14.39 4.70 4.79
CA GLU A 2 -13.31 4.97 5.75
C GLU A 2 -12.31 3.82 5.91
N THR A 3 -12.48 2.68 5.23
CA THR A 3 -11.62 1.49 5.38
C THR A 3 -11.38 0.77 4.04
N PRO A 4 -10.18 0.19 3.82
CA PRO A 4 -9.94 -0.72 2.69
C PRO A 4 -10.92 -1.88 2.74
N GLN A 5 -11.43 -2.30 1.57
CA GLN A 5 -12.44 -3.34 1.49
C GLN A 5 -11.84 -4.69 1.10
N SER A 6 -12.53 -5.77 1.47
CA SER A 6 -12.25 -7.08 0.91
C SER A 6 -12.54 -7.07 -0.59
N GLY A 7 -11.68 -7.71 -1.38
CA GLY A 7 -11.83 -7.79 -2.83
C GLY A 7 -10.51 -7.93 -3.56
N VAL A 8 -10.58 -7.88 -4.89
CA VAL A 8 -9.44 -7.95 -5.79
C VAL A 8 -8.97 -6.55 -6.13
N TYR A 9 -7.74 -6.23 -5.76
CA TYR A 9 -7.08 -4.98 -6.10
C TYR A 9 -5.95 -5.23 -7.08
N ALA A 10 -6.10 -4.75 -8.32
CA ALA A 10 -5.06 -4.91 -9.33
C ALA A 10 -3.85 -4.02 -9.01
N ALA A 11 -2.63 -4.57 -9.07
CA ALA A 11 -1.42 -3.76 -9.00
C ALA A 11 -1.15 -3.15 -10.39
N SER A 12 -1.38 -1.84 -10.52
CA SER A 12 -1.30 -1.13 -11.80
C SER A 12 0.13 -0.97 -12.29
N LEU A 13 0.31 -1.01 -13.61
CA LEU A 13 1.48 -0.46 -14.27
C LEU A 13 1.44 1.08 -14.21
N THR A 14 2.58 1.73 -14.42
CA THR A 14 2.67 3.18 -14.63
C THR A 14 3.13 3.44 -16.06
N PRO A 15 2.22 3.77 -17.00
CA PRO A 15 2.61 4.12 -18.37
C PRO A 15 3.54 5.33 -18.39
N LEU A 16 4.59 5.25 -19.21
CA LEU A 16 5.55 6.34 -19.42
C LEU A 16 5.55 6.77 -20.89
N THR A 17 5.78 8.06 -21.10
CA THR A 17 6.10 8.63 -22.42
C THR A 17 7.51 8.20 -22.88
N ALA A 18 7.83 8.46 -24.14
CA ALA A 18 9.17 8.20 -24.69
C ALA A 18 10.30 9.00 -23.99
N SER A 19 9.96 10.08 -23.28
CA SER A 19 10.89 10.87 -22.46
C SER A 19 10.93 10.42 -20.99
N TYR A 20 10.36 9.26 -20.66
CA TYR A 20 10.29 8.71 -19.30
C TYR A 20 9.49 9.55 -18.30
N GLU A 21 8.59 10.41 -18.78
CA GLU A 21 7.61 11.09 -17.93
C GLU A 21 6.33 10.26 -17.79
N PRO A 22 5.65 10.26 -16.63
CA PRO A 22 4.36 9.61 -16.45
C PRO A 22 3.34 10.06 -17.50
N ASP A 23 2.82 9.10 -18.27
CA ASP A 23 1.67 9.33 -19.16
C ASP A 23 0.38 9.20 -18.35
N ILE A 24 0.00 10.30 -17.71
CA ILE A 24 -1.17 10.33 -16.82
C ILE A 24 -2.46 9.97 -17.57
N PRO A 25 -2.77 10.53 -18.77
CA PRO A 25 -3.96 10.11 -19.50
C PRO A 25 -3.99 8.60 -19.80
N ALA A 26 -2.85 7.99 -20.12
CA ALA A 26 -2.78 6.54 -20.30
C ALA A 26 -2.98 5.77 -19.00
N LEU A 27 -2.42 6.26 -17.88
CA LEU A 27 -2.65 5.68 -16.55
C LEU A 27 -4.14 5.69 -16.19
N ILE A 28 -4.85 6.82 -16.35
CA ILE A 28 -6.28 6.91 -16.04
C ILE A 28 -7.07 5.88 -16.83
N ARG A 29 -6.90 5.84 -18.16
CA ARG A 29 -7.58 4.86 -19.02
C ARG A 29 -7.28 3.41 -18.61
N HIS A 30 -6.03 3.11 -18.25
CA HIS A 30 -5.64 1.79 -17.80
C HIS A 30 -6.34 1.40 -16.49
N VAL A 31 -6.40 2.32 -15.53
CA VAL A 31 -7.08 2.10 -14.25
C VAL A 31 -8.59 1.93 -14.44
N GLU A 32 -9.23 2.77 -15.25
CA GLU A 32 -10.66 2.63 -15.59
C GLU A 32 -10.95 1.24 -16.17
N GLN A 33 -10.14 0.78 -17.12
CA GLN A 33 -10.29 -0.56 -17.70
C GLN A 33 -10.18 -1.68 -16.65
N LEU A 34 -9.24 -1.58 -15.70
CA LEU A 34 -9.12 -2.55 -14.60
C LEU A 34 -10.36 -2.56 -13.70
N LEU A 35 -10.93 -1.38 -13.43
CA LEU A 35 -12.14 -1.24 -12.62
C LEU A 35 -13.39 -1.76 -13.35
N GLU A 36 -13.48 -1.54 -14.67
CA GLU A 36 -14.58 -2.00 -15.53
C GLU A 36 -14.54 -3.53 -15.75
N THR A 37 -13.34 -4.12 -15.79
CA THR A 37 -13.15 -5.57 -15.98
C THR A 37 -13.30 -6.40 -14.70
N GLY A 38 -13.70 -5.77 -13.59
CA GLY A 38 -14.12 -6.46 -12.37
C GLY A 38 -13.20 -6.30 -11.16
N SER A 39 -12.12 -5.52 -11.24
CA SER A 39 -11.31 -5.23 -10.04
C SER A 39 -12.12 -4.37 -9.07
N ASN A 40 -12.15 -4.74 -7.78
CA ASN A 40 -12.82 -3.94 -6.75
C ASN A 40 -12.11 -2.60 -6.55
N GLY A 41 -10.79 -2.59 -6.69
CA GLY A 41 -9.98 -1.37 -6.71
C GLY A 41 -8.65 -1.58 -7.42
N VAL A 42 -7.80 -0.54 -7.37
CA VAL A 42 -6.49 -0.56 -8.03
C VAL A 42 -5.43 0.03 -7.10
N ALA A 43 -4.32 -0.69 -6.95
CA ALA A 43 -3.14 -0.22 -6.25
C ALA A 43 -2.18 0.43 -7.26
N ILE A 44 -1.97 1.73 -7.13
CA ILE A 44 -1.08 2.54 -7.98
C ILE A 44 0.21 2.82 -7.21
N LEU A 45 1.34 3.03 -7.89
CA LEU A 45 2.66 3.27 -7.28
C LEU A 45 3.15 2.11 -6.39
N GLY A 46 2.73 0.87 -6.69
CA GLY A 46 3.33 -0.33 -6.11
C GLY A 46 4.62 -0.75 -6.82
N SER A 47 5.12 -1.94 -6.48
CA SER A 47 6.30 -2.53 -7.16
C SER A 47 6.06 -2.76 -8.65
N THR A 48 4.87 -3.27 -9.02
CA THR A 48 4.45 -3.48 -10.41
C THR A 48 4.38 -2.18 -11.20
N GLY A 49 4.04 -1.07 -10.54
CA GLY A 49 4.03 0.26 -11.13
C GLY A 49 5.40 0.95 -11.14
N GLU A 50 6.48 0.24 -10.80
CA GLU A 50 7.86 0.72 -10.82
C GLU A 50 8.09 2.00 -10.00
N ALA A 51 7.36 2.18 -8.90
CA ALA A 51 7.35 3.46 -8.16
C ALA A 51 8.73 3.92 -7.65
N ASN A 52 9.64 2.98 -7.38
CA ASN A 52 11.00 3.30 -6.95
C ASN A 52 11.92 3.77 -8.10
N SER A 53 11.48 3.66 -9.36
CA SER A 53 12.16 4.21 -10.54
C SER A 53 11.73 5.65 -10.83
N LEU A 54 10.68 6.14 -10.17
CA LEU A 54 10.12 7.47 -10.37
C LEU A 54 10.67 8.47 -9.35
N THR A 55 10.83 9.71 -9.79
CA THR A 55 11.14 10.81 -8.87
C THR A 55 9.99 11.07 -7.90
N LEU A 56 10.31 11.71 -6.78
CA LEU A 56 9.29 12.11 -5.81
C LEU A 56 8.22 13.01 -6.44
N ASP A 57 8.62 13.96 -7.28
CA ASP A 57 7.68 14.90 -7.92
C ASP A 57 6.77 14.20 -8.95
N GLN A 58 7.30 13.21 -9.68
CA GLN A 58 6.48 12.36 -10.55
C GLN A 58 5.44 11.56 -9.76
N ARG A 59 5.84 10.95 -8.63
CA ARG A 59 4.91 10.22 -7.75
C ARG A 59 3.83 11.13 -7.16
N LEU A 60 4.20 12.33 -6.70
CA LEU A 60 3.26 13.33 -6.19
C LEU A 60 2.26 13.78 -7.28
N SER A 61 2.75 13.98 -8.50
CA SER A 61 1.92 14.31 -9.67
C SER A 61 0.92 13.20 -9.99
N ILE A 62 1.36 11.94 -9.99
CA ILE A 62 0.50 10.77 -10.19
C ILE A 62 -0.60 10.71 -9.12
N ILE A 63 -0.25 10.82 -7.83
CA ILE A 63 -1.22 10.78 -6.73
C ILE A 63 -2.31 11.84 -6.94
N LYS A 64 -1.89 13.09 -7.18
CA LYS A 64 -2.81 14.22 -7.31
C LYS A 64 -3.75 14.05 -8.50
N GLN A 65 -3.21 13.72 -9.68
CA GLN A 65 -4.01 13.65 -10.90
C GLN A 65 -4.90 12.39 -10.94
N SER A 66 -4.42 11.27 -10.41
CA SER A 66 -5.22 10.04 -10.33
C SER A 66 -6.48 10.25 -9.50
N ALA A 67 -6.36 10.87 -8.32
CA ALA A 67 -7.51 11.11 -7.45
C ALA A 67 -8.50 12.16 -7.97
N GLN A 68 -8.13 12.96 -8.98
CA GLN A 68 -9.04 13.92 -9.62
C GLN A 68 -9.97 13.26 -10.64
N GLU A 69 -9.49 12.22 -11.32
CA GLU A 69 -10.17 11.58 -12.45
C GLU A 69 -10.74 10.19 -12.10
N LEU A 70 -10.25 9.57 -11.02
CA LEU A 70 -10.64 8.22 -10.59
C LEU A 70 -11.28 8.26 -9.20
N PRO A 71 -12.20 7.32 -8.89
CA PRO A 71 -12.88 7.26 -7.59
C PRO A 71 -11.87 6.98 -6.45
N PRO A 72 -11.57 7.95 -5.57
CA PRO A 72 -10.49 7.83 -4.58
C PRO A 72 -10.67 6.63 -3.63
N GLU A 73 -11.90 6.27 -3.30
CA GLU A 73 -12.25 5.16 -2.42
C GLU A 73 -11.97 3.77 -3.02
N ARG A 74 -11.71 3.69 -4.34
CA ARG A 74 -11.29 2.45 -5.02
C ARG A 74 -9.79 2.40 -5.28
N LEU A 75 -9.03 3.40 -4.82
CA LEU A 75 -7.59 3.47 -5.02
C LEU A 75 -6.84 3.09 -3.74
N ILE A 76 -5.69 2.44 -3.94
CA ILE A 76 -4.64 2.30 -2.91
C ILE A 76 -3.38 2.94 -3.47
N MET A 77 -2.78 3.88 -2.73
CA MET A 77 -1.56 4.57 -3.19
C MET A 77 -0.31 3.99 -2.53
N GLY A 78 0.68 3.63 -3.33
CA GLY A 78 2.01 3.24 -2.85
C GLY A 78 2.83 4.44 -2.41
N THR A 79 2.95 4.62 -1.09
CA THR A 79 3.64 5.78 -0.49
C THR A 79 4.93 5.42 0.25
N GLY A 80 5.27 4.13 0.33
CA GLY A 80 6.52 3.67 0.93
C GLY A 80 7.78 4.29 0.29
N SER A 81 8.78 4.59 1.12
CA SER A 81 10.08 5.10 0.71
C SER A 81 11.14 4.83 1.79
N CYS A 82 12.40 4.66 1.38
CA CYS A 82 13.54 4.61 2.30
C CYS A 82 13.75 5.94 3.05
N SER A 83 13.35 7.06 2.45
CA SER A 83 13.33 8.38 3.10
C SER A 83 12.01 8.54 3.84
N LEU A 84 12.06 8.64 5.17
CA LEU A 84 10.88 8.90 5.99
C LEU A 84 10.16 10.18 5.55
N LYS A 85 10.91 11.25 5.24
CA LYS A 85 10.33 12.52 4.79
C LYS A 85 9.58 12.38 3.47
N ASP A 86 10.09 11.56 2.55
CA ASP A 86 9.41 11.33 1.27
C ASP A 86 8.15 10.48 1.48
N ALA A 87 8.22 9.46 2.33
CA ALA A 87 7.05 8.66 2.68
C ALA A 87 5.95 9.51 3.35
N VAL A 88 6.32 10.44 4.23
CA VAL A 88 5.39 11.42 4.83
C VAL A 88 4.77 12.30 3.74
N ARG A 89 5.58 12.89 2.85
CA ARG A 89 5.08 13.76 1.76
C ARG A 89 4.09 13.03 0.84
N LEU A 90 4.41 11.81 0.46
CA LEU A 90 3.56 10.99 -0.41
C LEU A 90 2.27 10.57 0.31
N THR A 91 2.37 10.16 1.58
CA THR A 91 1.22 9.76 2.38
C THR A 91 0.28 10.94 2.63
N GLN A 92 0.84 12.10 3.00
CA GLN A 92 0.05 13.33 3.15
C GLN A 92 -0.65 13.70 1.85
N ALA A 93 0.09 13.71 0.73
CA ALA A 93 -0.49 14.01 -0.58
C ALA A 93 -1.63 13.08 -0.96
N SER A 94 -1.55 11.79 -0.60
CA SER A 94 -2.63 10.81 -0.81
C SER A 94 -3.87 11.15 0.02
N VAL A 95 -3.69 11.43 1.30
CA VAL A 95 -4.78 11.78 2.22
C VAL A 95 -5.44 13.11 1.83
N ASP A 96 -4.66 14.11 1.42
CA ASP A 96 -5.13 15.43 1.01
C ASP A 96 -6.08 15.37 -0.20
N VAL A 97 -5.90 14.38 -1.08
CA VAL A 97 -6.76 14.15 -2.26
C VAL A 97 -7.85 13.10 -2.01
N GLY A 98 -8.04 12.67 -0.77
CA GLY A 98 -9.12 11.77 -0.37
C GLY A 98 -8.82 10.28 -0.56
N VAL A 99 -7.60 9.90 -0.97
CA VAL A 99 -7.17 8.50 -1.02
C VAL A 99 -6.55 8.12 0.33
N TYR A 100 -7.38 7.51 1.18
CA TYR A 100 -7.00 7.20 2.56
C TYR A 100 -6.27 5.87 2.73
N ALA A 101 -6.41 4.94 1.78
CA ALA A 101 -5.71 3.66 1.80
C ALA A 101 -4.33 3.80 1.15
N VAL A 102 -3.27 3.57 1.92
CA VAL A 102 -1.88 3.64 1.43
C VAL A 102 -1.16 2.32 1.64
N LEU A 103 -0.41 1.92 0.62
CA LEU A 103 0.45 0.74 0.63
C LEU A 103 1.88 1.15 0.96
N VAL A 104 2.34 0.80 2.15
CA VAL A 104 3.63 1.28 2.69
C VAL A 104 4.61 0.12 2.82
N LEU A 105 5.69 0.15 2.04
CA LEU A 105 6.85 -0.71 2.29
C LEU A 105 7.62 -0.19 3.52
N PRO A 106 8.15 -1.08 4.37
CA PRO A 106 9.17 -0.66 5.34
C PRO A 106 10.42 -0.16 4.58
N PRO A 107 11.32 0.58 5.24
CA PRO A 107 12.62 0.92 4.67
C PRO A 107 13.30 -0.34 4.11
N PHE A 108 13.75 -0.31 2.86
CA PHE A 108 14.17 -1.52 2.14
C PHE A 108 15.64 -1.48 1.68
N TYR A 109 16.22 -0.29 1.49
CA TYR A 109 17.64 -0.16 1.13
C TYR A 109 18.53 -0.46 2.34
N TYR A 110 18.33 0.30 3.42
CA TYR A 110 18.86 -0.04 4.73
C TYR A 110 17.86 -0.95 5.41
N LYS A 111 18.02 -2.25 5.16
CA LYS A 111 17.09 -3.29 5.62
C LYS A 111 16.81 -3.14 7.12
N PRO A 112 15.57 -3.32 7.57
CA PRO A 112 15.25 -3.20 8.99
C PRO A 112 16.03 -4.22 9.80
N GLN A 113 16.53 -3.80 10.95
CA GLN A 113 17.40 -4.63 11.81
C GLN A 113 16.60 -5.30 12.93
N SER A 114 15.39 -4.80 13.22
CA SER A 114 14.51 -5.29 14.29
C SER A 114 13.07 -4.81 14.08
N ASP A 115 12.11 -5.48 14.73
CA ASP A 115 10.71 -5.04 14.80
C ASP A 115 10.59 -3.64 15.41
N GLU A 116 11.41 -3.30 16.41
CA GLU A 116 11.45 -1.96 17.00
C GLU A 116 11.80 -0.88 15.96
N SER A 117 12.75 -1.16 15.06
CA SER A 117 13.13 -0.22 14.01
C SER A 117 12.00 0.03 13.00
N VAL A 118 11.25 -1.02 12.66
CA VAL A 118 10.08 -0.95 11.80
C VAL A 118 8.96 -0.18 12.50
N LEU A 119 8.63 -0.57 13.73
CA LEU A 119 7.62 0.09 14.56
C LEU A 119 7.89 1.59 14.68
N ARG A 120 9.14 2.00 14.93
CA ARG A 120 9.54 3.41 15.00
C ARG A 120 9.31 4.15 13.68
N TYR A 121 9.70 3.56 12.54
CA TYR A 121 9.48 4.19 11.24
C TYR A 121 7.99 4.47 10.99
N TYR A 122 7.12 3.48 11.23
CA TYR A 122 5.68 3.65 11.05
C TYR A 122 5.06 4.60 12.07
N SER A 123 5.51 4.55 13.33
CA SER A 123 5.06 5.48 14.39
C SER A 123 5.34 6.93 14.01
N GLU A 124 6.55 7.22 13.53
CA GLU A 124 6.95 8.55 13.05
C GLU A 124 6.16 8.96 11.81
N LEU A 125 6.00 8.06 10.82
CA LEU A 125 5.18 8.32 9.63
C LEU A 125 3.75 8.72 10.00
N ILE A 126 3.10 7.94 10.86
CA ILE A 126 1.73 8.20 11.34
C ILE A 126 1.68 9.53 12.10
N SER A 127 2.63 9.78 13.00
CA SER A 127 2.73 11.00 13.80
C SER A 127 2.90 12.25 12.93
N PHE A 128 3.73 12.20 11.88
CA PHE A 128 3.94 13.35 10.99
C PHE A 128 2.77 13.61 10.05
N VAL A 129 2.09 12.56 9.57
CA VAL A 129 0.88 12.72 8.73
C VAL A 129 -0.30 13.23 9.58
N ASN A 130 -0.43 12.73 10.81
CA ASN A 130 -1.40 13.20 11.81
C ASN A 130 -2.84 13.31 11.27
N ASP A 131 -3.30 12.32 10.50
CA ASP A 131 -4.66 12.28 9.98
C ASP A 131 -5.37 10.99 10.43
N PRO A 132 -6.48 11.08 11.18
CA PRO A 132 -7.18 9.91 11.70
C PRO A 132 -7.89 9.09 10.62
N ARG A 133 -8.03 9.62 9.38
CA ARG A 133 -8.62 8.90 8.25
C ARG A 133 -7.61 8.00 7.55
N LEU A 134 -6.31 8.16 7.81
CA LEU A 134 -5.26 7.36 7.21
C LEU A 134 -5.48 5.86 7.48
N ARG A 135 -5.33 5.02 6.46
CA ARG A 135 -5.41 3.55 6.54
C ARG A 135 -4.16 2.95 5.90
N ILE A 136 -3.22 2.52 6.72
CA ILE A 136 -1.97 1.89 6.27
C ILE A 136 -2.22 0.40 6.02
N ILE A 137 -1.86 -0.02 4.82
CA ILE A 137 -1.67 -1.41 4.43
C ILE A 137 -0.17 -1.67 4.44
N PHE A 138 0.30 -2.47 5.39
CA PHE A 138 1.71 -2.86 5.50
C PHE A 138 2.08 -3.70 4.28
N TYR A 139 3.09 -3.29 3.52
CA TYR A 139 3.53 -4.04 2.35
C TYR A 139 4.66 -4.98 2.75
N SER A 140 4.33 -6.26 2.94
CA SER A 140 5.31 -7.32 3.17
C SER A 140 5.81 -7.86 1.83
N PHE A 141 7.07 -7.58 1.52
CA PHE A 141 7.75 -8.16 0.36
C PHE A 141 9.20 -8.52 0.72
N PRO A 142 9.41 -9.58 1.52
CA PRO A 142 10.71 -9.88 2.14
C PRO A 142 11.86 -10.01 1.14
N LEU A 143 11.59 -10.48 -0.08
CA LEU A 143 12.59 -10.57 -1.15
C LEU A 143 13.21 -9.19 -1.47
N LEU A 144 12.41 -8.12 -1.42
CA LEU A 144 12.86 -6.75 -1.72
C LEU A 144 13.20 -5.97 -0.44
N SER A 145 12.40 -6.10 0.62
CA SER A 145 12.57 -5.32 1.86
C SER A 145 13.56 -5.94 2.85
N GLY A 146 13.82 -7.24 2.75
CA GLY A 146 14.56 -8.00 3.77
C GLY A 146 13.83 -8.14 5.10
N TYR A 147 12.54 -7.78 5.18
CA TYR A 147 11.75 -7.82 6.40
C TYR A 147 10.43 -8.55 6.18
N ASN A 148 10.09 -9.44 7.12
CA ASN A 148 8.84 -10.17 7.14
C ASN A 148 8.02 -9.72 8.36
N PHE A 149 6.76 -9.31 8.12
CA PHE A 149 5.86 -8.93 9.19
C PHE A 149 5.31 -10.19 9.86
N SER A 150 5.66 -10.38 11.13
CA SER A 150 5.10 -11.46 11.96
C SER A 150 3.69 -11.10 12.45
N LEU A 151 2.93 -12.09 12.92
CA LEU A 151 1.65 -11.84 13.59
C LEU A 151 1.82 -10.87 14.78
N GLY A 152 2.86 -11.06 15.58
CA GLY A 152 3.08 -10.28 16.81
C GLY A 152 3.25 -8.79 16.55
N ILE A 153 4.06 -8.41 15.56
CA ILE A 153 4.26 -6.99 15.23
C ILE A 153 3.00 -6.35 14.63
N LEU A 154 2.21 -7.11 13.86
CA LEU A 154 0.93 -6.61 13.32
C LEU A 154 -0.13 -6.42 14.41
N GLN A 155 -0.18 -7.32 15.41
CA GLN A 155 -1.01 -7.14 16.60
C GLN A 155 -0.58 -5.91 17.41
N GLU A 156 0.73 -5.69 17.55
CA GLU A 156 1.25 -4.49 18.21
C GLU A 156 0.87 -3.21 17.44
N PHE A 157 0.98 -3.20 16.12
CA PHE A 157 0.50 -2.09 15.28
C PHE A 157 -1.00 -1.83 15.48
N LYS A 158 -1.83 -2.89 15.44
CA LYS A 158 -3.28 -2.77 15.65
C LYS A 158 -3.61 -2.21 17.03
N GLN A 159 -2.92 -2.69 18.07
CA GLN A 159 -3.11 -2.22 19.44
C GLN A 159 -2.74 -0.73 19.59
N ARG A 160 -1.64 -0.29 18.98
CA ARG A 160 -1.15 1.09 19.12
C ARG A 160 -1.89 2.10 18.25
N PHE A 161 -2.30 1.71 17.04
CA PHE A 161 -2.79 2.64 16.02
C PHE A 161 -4.23 2.40 15.58
N GLY A 162 -4.90 1.36 16.11
CA GLY A 162 -6.32 1.11 15.85
C GLY A 162 -6.62 0.95 14.37
N GLU A 163 -7.56 1.76 13.85
CA GLU A 163 -7.98 1.72 12.46
C GLU A 163 -6.89 2.15 11.46
N ILE A 164 -5.89 2.94 11.89
CA ILE A 164 -4.79 3.35 11.02
C ILE A 164 -3.98 2.13 10.58
N ALA A 165 -3.81 1.13 11.44
CA ALA A 165 -3.27 -0.18 11.08
C ALA A 165 -4.37 -1.04 10.43
N ALA A 166 -4.58 -0.85 9.13
CA ALA A 166 -5.77 -1.33 8.43
C ALA A 166 -5.60 -2.69 7.75
N GLY A 167 -4.38 -3.07 7.39
CA GLY A 167 -4.16 -4.36 6.73
C GLY A 167 -2.71 -4.63 6.37
N ILE A 168 -2.50 -5.75 5.68
CA ILE A 168 -1.23 -6.18 5.10
C ILE A 168 -1.46 -6.60 3.66
N LYS A 169 -0.51 -6.27 2.78
CA LYS A 169 -0.34 -6.94 1.49
C LYS A 169 0.88 -7.84 1.57
N ASP A 170 0.66 -9.16 1.62
CA ASP A 170 1.70 -10.16 1.83
C ASP A 170 2.12 -10.81 0.50
N SER A 171 3.32 -10.46 0.05
CA SER A 171 3.97 -11.01 -1.16
C SER A 171 5.06 -12.05 -0.81
N SER A 172 5.04 -12.62 0.40
CA SER A 172 5.97 -13.68 0.81
C SER A 172 5.59 -15.07 0.28
N GLY A 173 4.31 -15.28 -0.04
CA GLY A 173 3.77 -16.59 -0.40
C GLY A 173 3.57 -17.54 0.79
N ASN A 174 3.72 -17.06 2.03
CA ASN A 174 3.56 -17.87 3.23
C ASN A 174 2.07 -17.98 3.63
N TRP A 175 1.44 -19.09 3.24
CA TRP A 175 0.05 -19.40 3.56
C TRP A 175 -0.24 -19.38 5.07
N ASP A 176 0.57 -20.11 5.86
CA ASP A 176 0.33 -20.24 7.31
C ASP A 176 0.38 -18.88 8.01
N ASN A 177 1.30 -17.99 7.60
CA ASN A 177 1.38 -16.63 8.13
C ASN A 177 0.11 -15.83 7.80
N MET A 178 -0.31 -15.81 6.53
CA MET A 178 -1.50 -15.05 6.13
C MET A 178 -2.79 -15.56 6.78
N LEU A 179 -2.96 -16.88 6.88
CA LEU A 179 -4.10 -17.48 7.57
C LEU A 179 -4.09 -17.10 9.05
N ASN A 180 -2.93 -17.20 9.70
CA ASN A 180 -2.77 -16.84 11.10
C ASN A 180 -3.08 -15.35 11.35
N ILE A 181 -2.68 -14.46 10.45
CA ILE A 181 -3.03 -13.02 10.51
C ILE A 181 -4.54 -12.81 10.37
N THR A 182 -5.15 -13.45 9.37
CA THR A 182 -6.61 -13.33 9.09
C THR A 182 -7.43 -13.74 10.32
N GLN A 183 -7.00 -14.77 11.05
CA GLN A 183 -7.71 -15.29 12.22
C GLN A 183 -7.44 -14.51 13.52
N ASN A 184 -6.29 -13.84 13.64
CA ASN A 184 -5.80 -13.33 14.92
C ASN A 184 -5.54 -11.81 14.96
N VAL A 185 -5.77 -11.08 13.86
CA VAL A 185 -5.75 -9.61 13.86
C VAL A 185 -7.15 -9.11 13.48
N PRO A 186 -7.94 -8.58 14.44
CA PRO A 186 -9.32 -8.19 14.19
C PRO A 186 -9.42 -6.99 13.24
N ASP A 187 -10.47 -6.99 12.41
CA ASP A 187 -10.78 -5.90 11.46
C ASP A 187 -9.55 -5.48 10.64
N PHE A 188 -8.87 -6.47 10.07
CA PHE A 188 -7.59 -6.31 9.39
C PHE A 188 -7.62 -6.96 8.02
N MET A 189 -7.36 -6.19 6.97
CA MET A 189 -7.40 -6.71 5.60
C MET A 189 -6.12 -7.46 5.26
N VAL A 190 -6.23 -8.68 4.75
CA VAL A 190 -5.10 -9.49 4.28
C VAL A 190 -5.20 -9.64 2.76
N TYR A 191 -4.33 -8.93 2.04
CA TYR A 191 -4.20 -9.04 0.59
C TYR A 191 -3.04 -9.95 0.25
N THR A 192 -3.26 -11.01 -0.50
CA THR A 192 -2.16 -11.83 -1.00
C THR A 192 -1.53 -11.20 -2.25
N GLY A 193 -0.21 -11.27 -2.34
CA GLY A 193 0.56 -10.84 -3.51
C GLY A 193 0.76 -11.94 -4.55
N THR A 194 0.33 -13.17 -4.29
CA THR A 194 0.40 -14.31 -5.22
C THR A 194 -1.02 -14.78 -5.58
N GLU A 195 -1.28 -14.94 -6.87
CA GLU A 195 -2.59 -15.39 -7.37
C GLU A 195 -2.91 -16.82 -6.91
N THR A 196 -1.89 -17.64 -6.62
CA THR A 196 -2.05 -19.03 -6.17
C THR A 196 -2.80 -19.17 -4.85
N LEU A 197 -2.79 -18.13 -4.00
CA LEU A 197 -3.43 -18.14 -2.68
C LEU A 197 -4.65 -17.21 -2.62
N LEU A 198 -4.99 -16.54 -3.73
CA LEU A 198 -6.03 -15.49 -3.77
C LEU A 198 -7.40 -16.02 -3.34
N LEU A 199 -7.83 -17.13 -3.94
CA LEU A 199 -9.15 -17.69 -3.64
C LEU A 199 -9.25 -18.20 -2.20
N ASP A 200 -8.17 -18.77 -1.67
CA ASP A 200 -8.14 -19.31 -0.32
C ASP A 200 -8.15 -18.19 0.73
N ILE A 201 -7.41 -17.10 0.51
CA ILE A 201 -7.43 -15.92 1.38
C ILE A 201 -8.79 -15.20 1.34
N LEU A 202 -9.43 -15.10 0.17
CA LEU A 202 -10.77 -14.51 0.09
C LEU A 202 -11.85 -15.31 0.85
N ARG A 203 -11.59 -16.58 1.15
CA ARG A 203 -12.51 -17.48 1.86
C ARG A 203 -12.23 -17.61 3.36
N ALA A 204 -11.05 -17.17 3.81
CA ALA A 204 -10.61 -17.24 5.20
C ALA A 204 -11.25 -16.12 6.04
#